data_AF-A0A9D5MZK3-F1
#
_entry.id   AF-A0A9D5MZK3-F1
#
_cell.length_a   1.000
_cell.length_b   1.000
_cell.length_c   1.000
_cell.angle_alpha   90.00
_cell.angle_beta   90.00
_cell.angle_gamma   90.00
#
_symmetry.space_group_name_H-M   'P 1'
#
loop_
_entity.id
_entity.type
_entity.pdbx_description
1 polymer ?
#
loop_
_entity_poly.entity_id
_entity_poly.type
_entity_poly.pdbx_seq_one_letter_code
_entity_poly.pdbx_strand_id
1 'polypeptide(L)'
;MKKTFHIGELSKLLGIPKSTLRYWEKAGLITSPRNTENNYRKYYPSTIYTISDLAHYRCLRMSLQDMRKLPQLSPYELADSLTDLDHNLDQQLEELYTAKEYIHRKIQYIKEYKRLCQKEYRAEDPDYKKVYLFSIEDTDAWSEYIKDQYQSILLYHTKDNRLETGLVVPTAEDSPQIWNKDRNASYVSFVLKVGYSNPSQDDFKPHLDHLQNQGYKVTNILARYLFSACDDKYYDYYKAFAEVYKEE
;
A
#
# COMPACT_ATOMS: atom_id res chain seq x y z
N MET A 1 44.29 10.16 -38.30
CA MET A 1 43.35 10.90 -37.42
C MET A 1 42.71 9.92 -36.45
N LYS A 2 42.60 10.25 -35.15
CA LYS A 2 41.80 9.44 -34.21
C LYS A 2 40.33 9.54 -34.61
N LYS A 3 39.62 8.41 -34.75
CA LYS A 3 38.19 8.37 -35.06
C LYS A 3 37.42 9.19 -34.02
N THR A 4 36.53 10.06 -34.47
CA THR A 4 35.67 10.89 -33.60
C THR A 4 34.22 10.78 -34.04
N PHE A 5 33.30 10.96 -33.10
CA PHE A 5 31.87 10.86 -33.33
C PHE A 5 31.20 12.21 -33.09
N HIS A 6 30.07 12.43 -33.76
CA HIS A 6 29.09 13.45 -33.41
C HIS A 6 28.03 12.89 -32.46
N ILE A 7 27.33 13.77 -31.76
CA ILE A 7 26.29 13.36 -30.78
C ILE A 7 25.19 12.51 -31.41
N GLY A 8 24.89 12.70 -32.70
CA GLY A 8 23.91 11.88 -33.41
C GLY A 8 24.38 10.48 -33.71
N GLU A 9 25.68 10.29 -33.94
CA GLU A 9 26.28 8.97 -34.12
C GLU A 9 26.33 8.23 -32.79
N LEU A 10 26.71 8.92 -31.70
CA LEU A 10 26.68 8.34 -30.35
C LEU A 10 25.26 7.93 -29.92
N SER A 11 24.28 8.79 -30.18
CA SER A 11 22.88 8.50 -29.86
C SER A 11 22.36 7.25 -30.58
N LYS A 12 22.70 7.10 -31.86
CA LYS A 12 22.35 5.89 -32.64
C LYS A 12 23.12 4.65 -32.16
N LEU A 13 24.42 4.80 -31.90
CA LEU A 13 25.29 3.70 -31.50
C LEU A 13 24.88 3.11 -30.15
N LEU A 14 24.50 3.96 -29.19
CA LEU A 14 24.24 3.57 -27.80
C LEU A 14 22.76 3.47 -27.47
N GLY A 15 21.87 3.82 -28.40
CA GLY A 15 20.42 3.84 -28.18
C GLY A 15 19.97 4.91 -27.18
N ILE A 16 20.83 5.86 -26.83
CA ILE A 16 20.54 6.90 -25.83
C ILE A 16 20.04 8.17 -26.54
N PRO A 17 18.92 8.79 -26.11
CA PRO A 17 18.44 10.03 -26.71
C PRO A 17 19.49 11.14 -26.68
N LYS A 18 19.58 11.91 -27.77
CA LYS A 18 20.48 13.09 -27.85
C LYS A 18 20.26 14.05 -26.68
N SER A 19 19.02 14.21 -26.21
CA SER A 19 18.67 15.05 -25.04
C SER A 19 19.38 14.57 -23.77
N THR A 20 19.38 13.25 -23.50
CA THR A 20 20.09 12.64 -22.37
C THR A 20 21.60 12.83 -22.47
N LEU A 21 22.18 12.63 -23.67
CA LEU A 21 23.61 12.89 -23.89
C LEU A 21 23.98 14.35 -23.66
N ARG A 22 23.16 15.31 -24.13
CA ARG A 22 23.34 16.75 -23.87
C ARG A 22 23.21 17.08 -22.39
N TYR A 23 22.31 16.40 -21.70
CA TYR A 23 22.11 16.57 -20.27
C TYR A 23 23.34 16.10 -19.46
N TRP A 24 23.89 14.93 -19.77
CA TRP A 24 25.13 14.43 -19.16
C TRP A 24 26.34 15.31 -19.51
N GLU A 25 26.42 15.82 -20.73
CA GLU A 25 27.42 16.83 -21.12
C GLU A 25 27.29 18.12 -20.27
N LYS A 26 26.08 18.67 -20.12
CA LYS A 26 25.82 19.86 -19.30
C LYS A 26 26.13 19.62 -17.82
N ALA A 27 25.90 18.40 -17.34
CA ALA A 27 26.24 17.96 -15.98
C ALA A 27 27.74 17.73 -15.78
N GLY A 28 28.57 17.85 -16.82
CA GLY A 28 30.02 17.65 -16.75
C GLY A 28 30.46 16.18 -16.70
N LEU A 29 29.55 15.25 -17.02
CA LEU A 29 29.82 13.80 -17.02
C LEU A 29 30.41 13.29 -18.35
N ILE A 30 30.24 14.07 -19.42
CA ILE A 30 30.78 13.77 -20.75
C ILE A 30 31.64 14.94 -21.20
N THR A 31 32.87 14.66 -21.62
CA THR A 31 33.75 15.66 -22.24
C THR A 31 33.53 15.72 -23.76
N SER A 32 33.37 16.92 -24.28
CA SER A 32 33.16 17.16 -25.72
C SER A 32 33.96 18.37 -26.23
N PRO A 33 35.25 18.16 -26.56
CA PRO A 33 36.06 19.23 -27.12
C PRO A 33 35.48 19.70 -28.45
N ARG A 34 35.70 20.98 -28.76
CA ARG A 34 35.37 21.52 -30.07
C ARG A 34 36.49 21.19 -31.05
N ASN A 35 36.10 20.86 -32.27
CA ASN A 35 37.04 20.67 -33.36
C ASN A 35 37.66 22.02 -33.75
N THR A 36 38.97 22.07 -33.93
CA THR A 36 39.71 23.30 -34.21
C THR A 36 39.43 23.83 -35.62
N GLU A 37 39.04 22.97 -36.55
CA GLU A 37 38.85 23.33 -37.96
C GLU A 37 37.44 23.88 -38.27
N ASN A 38 36.41 23.38 -37.59
CA ASN A 38 35.02 23.74 -37.90
C ASN A 38 34.16 24.06 -36.66
N ASN A 39 34.80 24.15 -35.48
CA ASN A 39 34.20 24.55 -34.20
C ASN A 39 33.02 23.67 -33.69
N TYR A 40 32.72 22.56 -34.38
CA TYR A 40 31.71 21.58 -33.96
C TYR A 40 32.23 20.70 -32.82
N ARG A 41 31.32 20.26 -31.92
CA ARG A 41 31.68 19.31 -30.87
C ARG A 41 32.00 17.93 -31.47
N LYS A 42 33.08 17.33 -30.98
CA LYS A 42 33.50 15.96 -31.29
C LYS A 42 33.64 15.14 -30.01
N TYR A 43 33.33 13.85 -30.10
CA TYR A 43 33.44 12.90 -29.01
C TYR A 43 34.44 11.81 -29.39
N TYR A 44 35.27 11.40 -28.44
CA TYR A 44 36.29 10.37 -28.68
C TYR A 44 35.73 8.98 -28.36
N PRO A 45 36.39 7.91 -28.84
CA PRO A 45 35.99 6.55 -28.47
C PRO A 45 35.98 6.33 -26.95
N SER A 46 36.85 7.00 -26.19
CA SER A 46 36.83 6.98 -24.72
C SER A 46 35.48 7.42 -24.13
N THR A 47 34.82 8.39 -24.77
CA THR A 47 33.51 8.88 -24.35
C THR A 47 32.44 7.80 -24.42
N ILE A 48 32.58 6.80 -25.31
CA ILE A 48 31.64 5.68 -25.39
C ILE A 48 31.66 4.86 -24.11
N TYR A 49 32.83 4.58 -23.55
CA TYR A 49 32.95 3.85 -22.27
C TYR A 49 32.33 4.65 -21.14
N THR A 50 32.63 5.95 -21.04
CA THR A 50 32.02 6.83 -20.04
C THR A 50 30.49 6.84 -20.15
N ILE A 51 29.93 6.97 -21.36
CA ILE A 51 28.48 6.95 -21.56
C ILE A 51 27.87 5.59 -21.18
N SER A 52 28.59 4.49 -21.44
CA SER A 52 28.16 3.14 -21.09
C SER A 52 28.11 2.95 -19.57
N ASP A 53 29.14 3.40 -18.86
CA ASP A 53 29.17 3.37 -17.39
C ASP A 53 28.05 4.23 -16.80
N LEU A 54 27.85 5.45 -17.32
CA LEU A 54 26.75 6.32 -16.89
C LEU A 54 25.39 5.69 -17.11
N ALA A 55 25.19 4.99 -18.23
CA ALA A 55 23.95 4.26 -18.50
C ALA A 55 23.73 3.14 -17.49
N HIS A 56 24.75 2.35 -17.18
CA HIS A 56 24.66 1.30 -16.15
C HIS A 56 24.34 1.87 -14.76
N TYR A 57 25.08 2.87 -14.30
CA TYR A 57 24.79 3.48 -13.00
C TYR A 57 23.40 4.12 -12.94
N ARG A 58 22.85 4.56 -14.08
CA ARG A 58 21.47 5.11 -14.12
C ARG A 58 20.43 4.02 -13.99
N CYS A 59 20.68 2.84 -14.54
CA CYS A 59 19.84 1.67 -14.30
C CYS A 59 19.82 1.29 -12.81
N LEU A 60 20.93 1.51 -12.10
CA LEU A 60 21.03 1.34 -10.65
C LEU A 60 20.41 2.49 -9.84
N ARG A 61 19.69 3.42 -10.48
CA ARG A 61 19.06 4.60 -9.86
C ARG A 61 20.00 5.55 -9.12
N MET A 62 21.31 5.43 -9.34
CA MET A 62 22.27 6.35 -8.75
C MET A 62 22.01 7.80 -9.21
N SER A 63 22.23 8.76 -8.32
CA SER A 63 22.07 10.17 -8.64
C SER A 63 23.21 10.64 -9.55
N LEU A 64 22.98 11.72 -10.33
CA LEU A 64 24.09 12.30 -11.11
C LEU A 64 25.18 12.88 -10.22
N GLN A 65 24.83 13.33 -9.01
CA GLN A 65 25.80 13.89 -8.09
C GLN A 65 26.80 12.81 -7.66
N ASP A 66 26.33 11.60 -7.41
CA ASP A 66 27.18 10.48 -7.03
C ASP A 66 27.98 9.96 -8.22
N MET A 67 27.37 9.89 -9.41
CA MET A 67 28.10 9.55 -10.65
C MET A 67 29.27 10.49 -10.94
N ARG A 68 29.15 11.79 -10.60
CA ARG A 68 30.24 12.76 -10.79
C ARG A 68 31.41 12.51 -9.85
N LYS A 69 31.17 11.88 -8.70
CA LYS A 69 32.20 11.55 -7.71
C LYS A 69 32.93 10.26 -8.07
N LEU A 70 32.27 9.30 -8.75
CA LEU A 70 32.84 7.99 -9.08
C LEU A 70 34.27 8.04 -9.67
N PRO A 71 34.62 8.92 -10.63
CA PRO A 71 35.97 8.95 -11.19
C PRO A 71 37.05 9.43 -10.20
N GLN A 72 36.65 9.97 -9.04
CA GLN A 72 37.52 10.52 -8.01
C GLN A 72 37.69 9.55 -6.81
N LEU A 73 36.95 8.44 -6.80
CA LEU A 73 36.99 7.46 -5.71
C LEU A 73 38.18 6.51 -5.88
N SER A 74 38.83 6.19 -4.78
CA SER A 74 39.74 5.04 -4.70
C SER A 74 38.97 3.71 -4.86
N PRO A 75 39.66 2.59 -5.16
CA PRO A 75 39.00 1.28 -5.23
C PRO A 75 38.24 0.90 -3.96
N TYR A 76 38.73 1.30 -2.79
CA TYR A 76 38.07 1.04 -1.50
C TYR A 76 36.79 1.88 -1.36
N GLU A 77 36.86 3.19 -1.61
CA GLU A 77 35.69 4.07 -1.53
C GLU A 77 34.61 3.72 -2.57
N LEU A 78 35.02 3.24 -3.75
CA LEU A 78 34.10 2.74 -4.77
C LEU A 78 33.39 1.46 -4.30
N ALA A 79 34.11 0.53 -3.69
CA ALA A 79 33.53 -0.70 -3.14
C ALA A 79 32.52 -0.39 -2.03
N ASP A 80 32.85 0.54 -1.13
CA ASP A 80 31.94 1.00 -0.08
C ASP A 80 30.68 1.66 -0.68
N SER A 81 30.85 2.56 -1.66
CA SER A 81 29.74 3.24 -2.33
C SER A 81 28.80 2.27 -3.07
N LEU A 82 29.35 1.21 -3.68
CA LEU A 82 28.55 0.19 -4.35
C LEU A 82 27.83 -0.72 -3.34
N THR A 83 28.45 -1.00 -2.20
CA THR A 83 27.84 -1.75 -1.10
C THR A 83 26.68 -0.98 -0.49
N ASP A 84 26.83 0.32 -0.27
CA ASP A 84 25.74 1.19 0.20
C ASP A 84 24.57 1.26 -0.80
N LEU A 85 24.90 1.29 -2.10
CA LEU A 85 23.88 1.26 -3.16
C LEU A 85 23.10 -0.05 -3.18
N ASP A 86 23.79 -1.18 -3.00
CA ASP A 86 23.18 -2.51 -2.93
C ASP A 86 22.21 -2.60 -1.74
N HIS A 87 22.65 -2.21 -0.54
CA HIS A 87 21.77 -2.14 0.64
C HIS A 87 20.56 -1.23 0.44
N ASN A 88 20.74 -0.08 -0.21
CA ASN A 88 19.62 0.82 -0.50
C ASN A 88 18.62 0.21 -1.49
N LEU A 89 19.10 -0.55 -2.48
CA LEU A 89 18.24 -1.27 -3.43
C LEU A 89 17.46 -2.38 -2.71
N ASP A 90 18.08 -3.11 -1.80
CA ASP A 90 17.42 -4.13 -0.99
C ASP A 90 16.29 -3.52 -0.13
N GLN A 91 16.56 -2.38 0.52
CA GLN A 91 15.53 -1.66 1.29
C GLN A 91 14.36 -1.23 0.38
N GLN A 92 14.64 -0.68 -0.81
CA GLN A 92 13.59 -0.31 -1.77
C GLN A 92 12.78 -1.53 -2.23
N LEU A 93 13.42 -2.69 -2.43
CA LEU A 93 12.73 -3.93 -2.78
C LEU A 93 11.79 -4.36 -1.66
N GLU A 94 12.22 -4.30 -0.40
CA GLU A 94 11.39 -4.62 0.76
C GLU A 94 10.16 -3.69 0.89
N GLU A 95 10.35 -2.39 0.68
CA GLU A 95 9.25 -1.41 0.64
C GLU A 95 8.26 -1.72 -0.48
N LEU A 96 8.75 -2.07 -1.67
CA LEU A 96 7.91 -2.45 -2.81
C LEU A 96 7.15 -3.76 -2.56
N TYR A 97 7.78 -4.76 -1.92
CA TYR A 97 7.10 -5.99 -1.52
C TYR A 97 5.98 -5.70 -0.51
N THR A 98 6.24 -4.85 0.48
CA THR A 98 5.24 -4.42 1.47
C THR A 98 4.06 -3.72 0.80
N ALA A 99 4.32 -2.80 -0.13
CA ALA A 99 3.28 -2.11 -0.90
C ALA A 99 2.46 -3.07 -1.76
N LYS A 100 3.11 -4.05 -2.41
CA LYS A 100 2.44 -5.08 -3.21
C LYS A 100 1.52 -5.95 -2.34
N GLU A 101 1.96 -6.32 -1.15
CA GLU A 101 1.15 -7.09 -0.22
C GLU A 101 -0.09 -6.31 0.23
N TYR A 102 0.06 -5.01 0.52
CA TYR A 102 -1.07 -4.13 0.82
C TYR A 102 -2.12 -4.12 -0.31
N ILE A 103 -1.68 -4.00 -1.57
CA ILE A 103 -2.57 -4.04 -2.74
C ILE A 103 -3.30 -5.39 -2.83
N HIS A 104 -2.57 -6.49 -2.65
CA HIS A 104 -3.17 -7.83 -2.69
C HIS A 104 -4.25 -7.99 -1.61
N ARG A 105 -4.01 -7.54 -0.37
CA ARG A 105 -5.02 -7.55 0.70
C ARG A 105 -6.27 -6.77 0.30
N LYS A 106 -6.12 -5.54 -0.20
CA LYS A 106 -7.26 -4.72 -0.67
C LYS A 106 -8.05 -5.40 -1.79
N ILE A 107 -7.38 -6.08 -2.73
CA ILE A 107 -8.05 -6.88 -3.76
C ILE A 107 -8.88 -8.01 -3.14
N GLN A 108 -8.39 -8.70 -2.10
CA GLN A 108 -9.16 -9.74 -1.41
C GLN A 108 -10.39 -9.16 -0.71
N TYR A 109 -10.30 -7.99 -0.07
CA TYR A 109 -11.45 -7.36 0.57
C TYR A 109 -12.55 -7.00 -0.44
N ILE A 110 -12.17 -6.51 -1.63
CA ILE A 110 -13.12 -6.24 -2.72
C ILE A 110 -13.74 -7.53 -3.27
N LYS A 111 -12.95 -8.62 -3.40
CA LYS A 111 -13.49 -9.93 -3.78
C LYS A 111 -14.50 -10.44 -2.76
N GLU A 112 -14.22 -10.25 -1.48
CA GLU A 112 -15.11 -10.65 -0.40
C GLU A 112 -16.42 -9.88 -0.41
N TYR A 113 -16.37 -8.56 -0.60
CA TYR A 113 -17.55 -7.74 -0.85
C TYR A 113 -18.38 -8.28 -2.03
N LYS A 114 -17.75 -8.54 -3.18
CA LYS A 114 -18.44 -9.12 -4.35
C LYS A 114 -19.08 -10.47 -4.04
N ARG A 115 -18.40 -11.32 -3.26
CA ARG A 115 -18.93 -12.61 -2.81
C ARG A 115 -20.19 -12.41 -1.97
N LEU A 116 -20.19 -11.48 -1.03
CA LEU A 116 -21.33 -11.17 -0.16
C LEU A 116 -22.53 -10.61 -0.96
N CYS A 117 -22.28 -9.72 -1.92
CA CYS A 117 -23.35 -9.17 -2.77
C CYS A 117 -24.06 -10.23 -3.65
N GLN A 118 -23.42 -11.35 -3.97
CA GLN A 118 -24.06 -12.41 -4.77
C GLN A 118 -25.18 -13.15 -4.01
N LYS A 119 -25.10 -13.20 -2.68
CA LYS A 119 -26.15 -13.75 -1.82
C LYS A 119 -25.98 -13.15 -0.44
N GLU A 120 -26.86 -12.24 -0.09
CA GLU A 120 -26.86 -11.60 1.22
C GLU A 120 -27.34 -12.56 2.33
N TYR A 121 -27.05 -12.20 3.57
CA TYR A 121 -27.49 -12.89 4.79
C TYR A 121 -27.14 -14.38 4.82
N ARG A 122 -25.84 -14.69 4.86
CA ARG A 122 -25.33 -16.07 4.89
C ARG A 122 -24.98 -16.49 6.30
N ALA A 123 -25.36 -17.71 6.69
CA ALA A 123 -24.81 -18.35 7.88
C ALA A 123 -23.30 -18.48 7.75
N GLU A 124 -22.55 -17.71 8.52
CA GLU A 124 -21.09 -17.64 8.45
C GLU A 124 -20.53 -17.09 9.77
N ASP A 125 -19.58 -17.82 10.32
CA ASP A 125 -18.91 -17.46 11.57
C ASP A 125 -17.83 -16.38 11.36
N PRO A 126 -17.66 -15.44 12.31
CA PRO A 126 -16.45 -14.62 12.34
C PRO A 126 -15.22 -15.50 12.59
N ASP A 127 -14.13 -15.18 11.90
CA ASP A 127 -12.80 -15.80 12.01
C ASP A 127 -12.01 -15.34 13.25
N TYR A 128 -12.62 -14.47 14.07
CA TYR A 128 -12.10 -13.97 15.33
C TYR A 128 -13.03 -14.32 16.48
N LYS A 129 -12.47 -14.35 17.69
CA LYS A 129 -13.18 -14.74 18.91
C LYS A 129 -13.39 -13.59 19.90
N LYS A 130 -12.65 -12.50 19.72
CA LYS A 130 -12.60 -11.37 20.64
C LYS A 130 -12.48 -10.06 19.87
N VAL A 131 -13.01 -9.00 20.46
CA VAL A 131 -12.77 -7.62 20.03
C VAL A 131 -12.35 -6.80 21.25
N TYR A 132 -11.30 -6.03 21.08
CA TYR A 132 -10.70 -5.16 22.09
C TYR A 132 -11.04 -3.70 21.77
N LEU A 133 -11.27 -2.89 22.79
CA LEU A 133 -11.61 -1.48 22.64
C LEU A 133 -10.48 -0.75 21.91
N PHE A 134 -10.85 0.00 20.88
CA PHE A 134 -9.95 0.92 20.19
C PHE A 134 -10.21 2.34 20.73
N SER A 135 -9.26 2.87 21.50
CA SER A 135 -9.29 4.26 21.95
C SER A 135 -8.48 5.11 20.97
N ILE A 136 -9.03 6.26 20.58
CA ILE A 136 -8.33 7.22 19.71
C ILE A 136 -7.10 7.81 20.41
N GLU A 137 -7.09 7.82 21.75
CA GLU A 137 -5.96 8.27 22.56
C GLU A 137 -4.83 7.23 22.66
N ASP A 138 -5.05 5.97 22.26
CA ASP A 138 -4.06 4.90 22.28
C ASP A 138 -3.17 4.94 21.02
N THR A 139 -1.90 5.33 21.19
CA THR A 139 -0.93 5.46 20.09
C THR A 139 -0.53 4.10 19.50
N ASP A 140 -0.50 3.04 20.32
CA ASP A 140 -0.16 1.69 19.87
C ASP A 140 -1.30 1.11 19.03
N ALA A 141 -2.55 1.44 19.39
CA ALA A 141 -3.72 1.10 18.61
C ALA A 141 -3.69 1.69 17.19
N TRP A 142 -3.24 2.94 17.03
CA TRP A 142 -3.08 3.54 15.71
C TRP A 142 -2.03 2.84 14.86
N SER A 143 -0.94 2.38 15.48
CA SER A 143 0.10 1.63 14.76
C SER A 143 -0.44 0.33 14.20
N GLU A 144 -1.23 -0.43 14.96
CA GLU A 144 -1.87 -1.65 14.48
C GLU A 144 -2.96 -1.39 13.44
N TYR A 145 -3.78 -0.35 13.64
CA TYR A 145 -4.81 0.06 12.68
C TYR A 145 -4.22 0.45 11.32
N ILE A 146 -3.10 1.20 11.31
CA ILE A 146 -2.43 1.65 10.07
C ILE A 146 -1.81 0.46 9.34
N LYS A 147 -1.24 -0.51 10.07
CA LYS A 147 -0.68 -1.75 9.48
C LYS A 147 -1.76 -2.56 8.76
N ASP A 148 -2.90 -2.79 9.40
CA ASP A 148 -4.01 -3.53 8.81
C ASP A 148 -5.39 -3.09 9.32
N GLN A 149 -6.02 -2.19 8.56
CA GLN A 149 -7.37 -1.69 8.83
C GLN A 149 -8.45 -2.78 8.90
N TYR A 150 -8.20 -3.97 8.33
CA TYR A 150 -9.14 -5.10 8.38
C TYR A 150 -9.28 -5.71 9.78
N GLN A 151 -8.36 -5.39 10.69
CA GLN A 151 -8.48 -5.76 12.09
C GLN A 151 -9.55 -4.92 12.81
N SER A 152 -9.99 -3.79 12.23
CA SER A 152 -10.99 -2.91 12.82
C SER A 152 -12.41 -3.44 12.69
N ILE A 153 -13.12 -3.36 13.81
CA ILE A 153 -14.51 -3.73 13.97
C ILE A 153 -15.28 -2.51 14.46
N LEU A 154 -16.33 -2.16 13.74
CA LEU A 154 -17.41 -1.35 14.26
C LEU A 154 -18.41 -2.30 14.93
N LEU A 155 -18.58 -2.18 16.24
CA LEU A 155 -19.46 -3.01 17.05
C LEU A 155 -20.72 -2.23 17.39
N TYR A 156 -21.87 -2.77 17.00
CA TYR A 156 -23.17 -2.23 17.37
C TYR A 156 -23.89 -3.16 18.34
N HIS A 157 -24.22 -2.64 19.51
CA HIS A 157 -25.01 -3.32 20.53
C HIS A 157 -26.49 -2.95 20.37
N THR A 158 -27.34 -3.94 20.10
CA THR A 158 -28.76 -3.71 19.80
C THR A 158 -29.59 -3.37 21.03
N LYS A 159 -29.15 -3.79 22.23
CA LYS A 159 -29.89 -3.64 23.48
C LYS A 159 -29.99 -2.18 23.94
N ASP A 160 -28.90 -1.45 23.83
CA ASP A 160 -28.74 -0.07 24.31
C ASP A 160 -28.40 0.91 23.18
N ASN A 161 -28.44 0.45 21.93
CA ASN A 161 -28.10 1.20 20.73
C ASN A 161 -26.68 1.80 20.76
N ARG A 162 -25.74 1.13 21.40
CA ARG A 162 -24.37 1.64 21.56
C ARG A 162 -23.48 1.24 20.38
N LEU A 163 -22.71 2.19 19.86
CA LEU A 163 -21.68 1.97 18.84
C LEU A 163 -20.30 2.10 19.48
N GLU A 164 -19.44 1.12 19.22
CA GLU A 164 -18.05 1.11 19.66
C GLU A 164 -17.13 0.76 18.50
N THR A 165 -15.89 1.24 18.56
CA THR A 165 -14.83 0.83 17.64
C THR A 165 -13.85 -0.05 18.40
N GLY A 166 -13.42 -1.13 17.75
CA GLY A 166 -12.47 -2.07 18.33
C GLY A 166 -11.54 -2.70 17.30
N LEU A 167 -10.57 -3.44 17.80
CA LEU A 167 -9.64 -4.27 17.03
C LEU A 167 -9.82 -5.73 17.41
N VAL A 168 -9.64 -6.66 16.48
CA VAL A 168 -9.63 -8.10 16.80
C VAL A 168 -8.31 -8.57 17.41
N VAL A 169 -7.30 -7.70 17.44
CA VAL A 169 -6.02 -7.89 18.12
C VAL A 169 -5.91 -6.93 19.30
N PRO A 170 -5.35 -7.36 20.45
CA PRO A 170 -5.10 -6.46 21.56
C PRO A 170 -3.91 -5.53 21.24
N THR A 171 -3.95 -4.32 21.81
CA THR A 171 -2.89 -3.30 21.67
C THR A 171 -1.94 -3.29 22.88
N ALA A 172 -2.40 -3.83 24.02
CA ALA A 172 -1.67 -4.02 25.26
C ALA A 172 -2.16 -5.29 25.99
N GLU A 173 -1.43 -5.76 27.00
CA GLU A 173 -1.82 -6.93 27.80
C GLU A 173 -3.16 -6.74 28.52
N ASP A 174 -3.49 -5.50 28.88
CA ASP A 174 -4.69 -5.10 29.62
C ASP A 174 -5.76 -4.43 28.74
N SER A 175 -5.64 -4.52 27.40
CA SER A 175 -6.63 -3.96 26.47
C SER A 175 -8.05 -4.39 26.85
N PRO A 176 -8.97 -3.46 27.14
CA PRO A 176 -10.34 -3.79 27.52
C PRO A 176 -11.04 -4.55 26.41
N GLN A 177 -11.70 -5.65 26.74
CA GLN A 177 -12.40 -6.47 25.77
C GLN A 177 -13.88 -6.07 25.71
N ILE A 178 -14.36 -5.69 24.53
CA ILE A 178 -15.73 -5.21 24.31
C ILE A 178 -16.67 -6.28 23.75
N TRP A 179 -16.12 -7.37 23.19
CA TRP A 179 -16.92 -8.51 22.74
C TRP A 179 -16.15 -9.83 22.84
N ASN A 180 -16.90 -10.89 23.11
CA ASN A 180 -16.49 -12.29 23.12
C ASN A 180 -17.47 -13.10 22.28
N LYS A 181 -16.95 -14.00 21.45
CA LYS A 181 -17.77 -14.92 20.67
C LYS A 181 -18.60 -15.82 21.59
N ASP A 182 -19.91 -15.73 21.47
CA ASP A 182 -20.83 -16.66 22.11
C ASP A 182 -20.86 -17.98 21.33
N ARG A 183 -20.71 -19.09 22.04
CA ARG A 183 -20.76 -20.44 21.45
C ARG A 183 -22.17 -20.91 21.15
N ASN A 184 -23.18 -20.28 21.77
CA ASN A 184 -24.58 -20.61 21.59
C ASN A 184 -25.24 -19.75 20.50
N ALA A 185 -24.57 -18.68 20.06
CA ALA A 185 -25.05 -17.85 18.96
C ALA A 185 -24.76 -18.50 17.61
N SER A 186 -25.65 -18.25 16.65
CA SER A 186 -25.35 -18.37 15.24
C SER A 186 -24.94 -17.01 14.68
N TYR A 187 -24.23 -17.01 13.56
CA TYR A 187 -23.78 -15.77 12.92
C TYR A 187 -24.28 -15.68 11.49
N VAL A 188 -24.81 -14.52 11.12
CA VAL A 188 -25.27 -14.22 9.77
C VAL A 188 -24.46 -13.07 9.20
N SER A 189 -23.78 -13.31 8.08
CA SER A 189 -22.94 -12.33 7.41
C SER A 189 -23.66 -11.60 6.27
N PHE A 190 -23.36 -10.32 6.11
CA PHE A 190 -23.90 -9.45 5.07
C PHE A 190 -22.98 -8.25 4.81
N VAL A 191 -23.26 -7.49 3.75
CA VAL A 191 -22.59 -6.21 3.51
C VAL A 191 -23.32 -5.12 4.29
N LEU A 192 -22.57 -4.37 5.09
CA LEU A 192 -23.05 -3.13 5.68
C LEU A 192 -22.40 -1.95 4.94
N LYS A 193 -23.23 -1.02 4.48
CA LYS A 193 -22.83 0.23 3.82
C LYS A 193 -23.09 1.38 4.79
N VAL A 194 -22.05 2.14 5.12
CA VAL A 194 -22.10 3.22 6.12
C VAL A 194 -21.66 4.53 5.47
N GLY A 195 -22.35 5.64 5.77
CA GLY A 195 -21.93 6.97 5.33
C GLY A 195 -20.51 7.30 5.82
N TYR A 196 -19.63 7.75 4.91
CA TYR A 196 -18.21 7.92 5.24
C TYR A 196 -17.97 8.74 6.50
N SER A 197 -17.16 8.20 7.42
CA SER A 197 -16.78 8.85 8.69
C SER A 197 -17.94 9.23 9.62
N ASN A 198 -19.15 8.71 9.41
CA ASN A 198 -20.30 8.98 10.28
C ASN A 198 -21.17 7.74 10.49
N PRO A 199 -20.63 6.67 11.12
CA PRO A 199 -21.43 5.51 11.47
C PRO A 199 -22.57 5.90 12.40
N SER A 200 -23.78 5.50 12.01
CA SER A 200 -24.99 5.76 12.77
C SER A 200 -25.77 4.46 12.99
N GLN A 201 -26.65 4.47 13.98
CA GLN A 201 -27.53 3.33 14.25
C GLN A 201 -28.49 3.06 13.08
N ASP A 202 -28.82 4.11 12.31
CA ASP A 202 -29.71 4.03 11.17
C ASP A 202 -29.13 3.16 10.04
N ASP A 203 -27.80 3.07 9.91
CA ASP A 203 -27.14 2.22 8.92
C ASP A 203 -27.41 0.72 9.19
N PHE A 204 -27.65 0.34 10.45
CA PHE A 204 -27.89 -1.06 10.87
C PHE A 204 -29.36 -1.46 10.81
N LYS A 205 -30.27 -0.48 10.90
CA LYS A 205 -31.71 -0.71 11.06
C LYS A 205 -32.33 -1.60 9.96
N PRO A 206 -32.06 -1.41 8.66
CA PRO A 206 -32.61 -2.28 7.62
C PRO A 206 -32.21 -3.76 7.79
N HIS A 207 -30.99 -4.00 8.27
CA HIS A 207 -30.48 -5.35 8.51
C HIS A 207 -31.07 -6.00 9.75
N LEU A 208 -31.27 -5.21 10.83
CA LEU A 208 -31.98 -5.67 12.02
C LEU A 208 -33.41 -6.07 11.70
N ASP A 209 -34.15 -5.19 11.01
CA ASP A 209 -35.54 -5.44 10.61
C ASP A 209 -35.63 -6.71 9.75
N HIS A 210 -34.71 -6.88 8.79
CA HIS A 210 -34.66 -8.08 7.95
C HIS A 210 -34.49 -9.38 8.77
N LEU A 211 -33.53 -9.40 9.70
CA LEU A 211 -33.23 -10.59 10.51
C LEU A 211 -34.33 -10.87 11.53
N GLN A 212 -34.88 -9.84 12.17
CA GLN A 212 -36.00 -9.98 13.10
C GLN A 212 -37.26 -10.50 12.41
N ASN A 213 -37.55 -10.05 11.19
CA ASN A 213 -38.65 -10.58 10.38
C ASN A 213 -38.47 -12.06 9.99
N GLN A 214 -37.25 -12.60 10.08
CA GLN A 214 -36.95 -14.02 9.90
C GLN A 214 -37.04 -14.82 11.22
N GLY A 215 -37.44 -14.19 12.33
CA GLY A 215 -37.56 -14.83 13.65
C GLY A 215 -36.25 -14.90 14.43
N TYR A 216 -35.25 -14.09 14.05
CA TYR A 216 -34.00 -14.01 14.79
C TYR A 216 -34.02 -12.86 15.81
N LYS A 217 -33.62 -13.18 17.04
CA LYS A 217 -33.18 -12.19 18.00
C LYS A 217 -31.72 -11.82 17.73
N VAL A 218 -31.45 -10.55 17.48
CA VAL A 218 -30.11 -10.01 17.22
C VAL A 218 -29.59 -9.27 18.44
N THR A 219 -28.41 -9.62 18.96
CA THR A 219 -27.79 -8.99 20.14
C THR A 219 -26.69 -7.99 19.78
N ASN A 220 -25.87 -8.36 18.80
CA ASN A 220 -24.70 -7.59 18.37
C ASN A 220 -24.56 -7.66 16.85
N ILE A 221 -24.09 -6.58 16.22
CA ILE A 221 -23.60 -6.60 14.85
C ILE A 221 -22.13 -6.19 14.85
N LEU A 222 -21.28 -7.06 14.34
CA LEU A 222 -19.83 -6.84 14.22
C LEU A 222 -19.51 -6.53 12.76
N ALA A 223 -19.17 -5.29 12.45
CA ALA A 223 -18.87 -4.82 11.11
C ALA A 223 -17.37 -4.64 10.92
N ARG A 224 -16.74 -5.57 10.18
CA ARG A 224 -15.32 -5.50 9.83
C ARG A 224 -15.11 -4.65 8.59
N TYR A 225 -14.22 -3.66 8.68
CA TYR A 225 -13.93 -2.77 7.55
C TYR A 225 -13.33 -3.52 6.36
N LEU A 226 -13.83 -3.25 5.15
CA LEU A 226 -13.27 -3.78 3.91
C LEU A 226 -12.52 -2.69 3.14
N PHE A 227 -13.25 -1.66 2.72
CA PHE A 227 -12.71 -0.54 1.95
C PHE A 227 -13.71 0.62 1.92
N SER A 228 -13.23 1.79 1.50
CA SER A 228 -14.06 2.95 1.21
C SER A 228 -14.08 3.16 -0.30
N ALA A 229 -15.25 3.47 -0.86
CA ALA A 229 -15.40 3.72 -2.29
C ALA A 229 -16.54 4.69 -2.58
N CYS A 230 -16.44 5.36 -3.73
CA CYS A 230 -17.53 6.17 -4.25
C CYS A 230 -18.48 5.28 -5.07
N ASP A 231 -19.76 5.34 -4.72
CA ASP A 231 -20.88 4.83 -5.50
C ASP A 231 -21.70 6.04 -5.96
N ASP A 232 -22.88 6.28 -5.39
CA ASP A 232 -23.61 7.55 -5.50
C ASP A 232 -23.02 8.65 -4.59
N LYS A 233 -22.45 8.23 -3.46
CA LYS A 233 -21.67 9.04 -2.52
C LYS A 233 -20.46 8.22 -2.05
N TYR A 234 -19.62 8.82 -1.22
CA TYR A 234 -18.51 8.11 -0.60
C TYR A 234 -18.99 7.34 0.63
N TYR A 235 -18.75 6.03 0.65
CA TYR A 235 -19.19 5.12 1.71
C TYR A 235 -18.05 4.25 2.21
N ASP A 236 -18.17 3.84 3.46
CA ASP A 236 -17.39 2.76 4.05
C ASP A 236 -18.17 1.44 3.93
N TYR A 237 -17.52 0.42 3.38
CA TYR A 237 -18.08 -0.90 3.18
C TYR A 237 -17.50 -1.89 4.18
N TYR A 238 -18.38 -2.63 4.84
CA TYR A 238 -18.03 -3.58 5.88
C TYR A 238 -18.57 -4.97 5.55
N LYS A 239 -17.84 -6.00 5.98
CA LYS A 239 -18.39 -7.33 6.19
C LYS A 239 -18.95 -7.38 7.60
N ALA A 240 -20.26 -7.37 7.71
CA ALA A 240 -20.95 -7.47 8.98
C ALA A 240 -21.26 -8.92 9.34
N PHE A 241 -21.28 -9.21 10.65
CA PHE A 241 -21.77 -10.44 11.25
C PHE A 241 -22.81 -10.07 12.31
N ALA A 242 -24.06 -10.45 12.11
CA ALA A 242 -25.08 -10.39 13.15
C ALA A 242 -24.97 -11.62 14.04
N GLU A 243 -24.85 -11.41 15.34
CA GLU A 243 -24.99 -12.43 16.36
C GLU A 243 -26.48 -12.69 16.60
N VAL A 244 -26.94 -13.87 16.18
CA VAL A 244 -28.37 -14.22 16.15
C VAL A 244 -28.69 -15.45 16.98
N TYR A 245 -29.87 -15.40 17.60
CA TYR A 245 -30.48 -16.49 18.34
C TYR A 245 -31.86 -16.75 17.73
N LYS A 246 -32.25 -18.02 17.59
CA LYS A 246 -33.63 -18.35 17.23
C LYS A 246 -34.51 -18.03 18.42
N GLU A 247 -35.59 -17.28 18.19
CA GLU A 247 -36.65 -17.17 19.21
C GLU A 247 -37.33 -18.53 19.35
N GLU A 248 -37.51 -18.99 20.60
CA GLU A 248 -38.25 -20.20 20.95
C GLU A 248 -39.75 -20.04 20.72
#